data_AF-A0A2E5EWA9-F1
#
_entry.id   AF-A0A2E5EWA9-F1
#
_cell.length_a   1.000
_cell.length_b   1.000
_cell.length_c   1.000
_cell.angle_alpha   90.00
_cell.angle_beta   90.00
_cell.angle_gamma   90.00
#
_symmetry.space_group_name_H-M   'P 1'
#
loop_
_entity.id
_entity.type
_entity.pdbx_description
1 polymer ?
#
loop_
_entity_poly.entity_id
_entity_poly.type
_entity_poly.pdbx_seq_one_letter_code
_entity_poly.pdbx_strand_id
1 'polypeptide(L)'
;MSPKHLVLQNYVTRSESIKSKVANLKWQEGVSYFFSQNIPITSGAINPIQLANLMKPIFDNNTGQPKTHIYEMGAGIGLLSKQLLDVIQEQLPQIKDQLTWHVTDYTEELVQAMHSTQLFKSYKKTVQIEALDMASFQCSPNQSPSVVIMSYLADSFPARHIEVKNGEIYEYQVQSSLKSNEKIVDTSVFPPEILTADHIIQKVKSEALFKTTA
;
A
#
# COMPACT_ATOMS: atom_id res chain seq x y z
N MET A 1 -28.04 27.16 13.46
CA MET A 1 -28.67 26.03 12.74
C MET A 1 -27.56 25.18 12.14
N SER A 2 -27.56 23.86 12.37
CA SER A 2 -26.59 22.97 11.72
C SER A 2 -26.81 22.97 10.22
N PRO A 3 -25.75 23.04 9.39
CA PRO A 3 -25.90 23.05 7.94
C PRO A 3 -26.58 21.77 7.46
N LYS A 4 -27.49 21.89 6.49
CA LYS A 4 -28.14 20.74 5.84
C LYS A 4 -27.08 19.91 5.13
N HIS A 5 -27.12 18.59 5.28
CA HIS A 5 -26.26 17.65 4.56
C HIS A 5 -26.97 17.15 3.30
N LEU A 6 -26.24 17.09 2.19
CA LEU A 6 -26.68 16.50 0.93
C LEU A 6 -26.00 15.14 0.75
N VAL A 7 -26.78 14.10 0.49
CA VAL A 7 -26.26 12.73 0.35
C VAL A 7 -25.56 12.59 -1.01
N LEU A 8 -24.28 12.23 -0.96
CA LEU A 8 -23.46 11.92 -2.14
C LEU A 8 -23.58 10.43 -2.52
N GLN A 9 -23.58 9.57 -1.50
CA GLN A 9 -23.64 8.12 -1.63
C GLN A 9 -24.49 7.57 -0.49
N ASN A 10 -25.44 6.68 -0.81
CA ASN A 10 -26.23 5.95 0.17
C ASN A 10 -25.35 5.01 1.01
N TYR A 11 -25.97 4.31 1.97
CA TYR A 11 -25.28 3.33 2.81
C TYR A 11 -24.66 2.22 1.95
N VAL A 12 -23.35 2.07 2.07
CA VAL A 12 -22.53 1.05 1.41
C VAL A 12 -21.50 0.50 2.39
N THR A 13 -20.82 -0.58 2.07
CA THR A 13 -19.71 -1.05 2.91
C THR A 13 -18.57 -0.04 2.91
N ARG A 14 -17.70 -0.08 3.93
CA ARG A 14 -16.59 0.88 4.06
C ARG A 14 -15.65 0.84 2.86
N SER A 15 -15.35 -0.35 2.33
CA SER A 15 -14.49 -0.55 1.16
C SER A 15 -15.07 0.04 -0.13
N GLU A 16 -16.40 0.17 -0.23
CA GLU A 16 -17.11 0.73 -1.39
C GLU A 16 -17.37 2.24 -1.29
N SER A 17 -17.01 2.85 -0.14
CA SER A 17 -17.25 4.27 0.10
C SER A 17 -16.50 5.16 -0.91
N ILE A 18 -17.04 6.35 -1.19
CA ILE A 18 -16.37 7.38 -2.00
C ILE A 18 -14.93 7.61 -1.50
N LYS A 19 -14.73 7.67 -0.18
CA LYS A 19 -13.41 7.85 0.43
C LYS A 19 -12.43 6.74 0.02
N SER A 20 -12.86 5.48 0.09
CA SER A 20 -12.03 4.33 -0.30
C SER A 20 -11.73 4.32 -1.79
N LYS A 21 -12.72 4.65 -2.64
CA LYS A 21 -12.53 4.77 -4.09
C LYS A 21 -11.53 5.86 -4.45
N VAL A 22 -11.64 7.04 -3.82
CA VAL A 22 -10.69 8.14 -3.99
C VAL A 22 -9.30 7.73 -3.51
N ALA A 23 -9.18 7.07 -2.36
CA ALA A 23 -7.90 6.57 -1.87
C ALA A 23 -7.25 5.60 -2.87
N ASN A 24 -8.00 4.65 -3.43
CA ASN A 24 -7.51 3.69 -4.42
C ASN A 24 -7.07 4.37 -5.73
N LEU A 25 -7.81 5.37 -6.21
CA LEU A 25 -7.40 6.15 -7.39
C LEU A 25 -6.09 6.89 -7.12
N LYS A 26 -5.91 7.43 -5.91
CA LYS A 26 -4.68 8.11 -5.53
C LYS A 26 -3.47 7.18 -5.39
N TRP A 27 -3.68 5.94 -4.99
CA TRP A 27 -2.62 4.93 -5.03
C TRP A 27 -2.09 4.67 -6.45
N GLN A 28 -2.91 4.82 -7.50
CA GLN A 28 -2.47 4.68 -8.89
C GLN A 28 -1.53 5.82 -9.35
N GLU A 29 -1.54 6.97 -8.67
CA GLU A 29 -0.60 8.07 -8.94
C GLU A 29 0.83 7.77 -8.41
N GLY A 30 1.02 6.60 -7.80
CA GLY A 30 2.31 6.05 -7.39
C GLY A 30 2.88 6.68 -6.12
N VAL A 31 4.12 6.31 -5.79
CA VAL A 31 4.76 6.66 -4.50
C VAL A 31 4.95 8.17 -4.34
N SER A 32 4.94 8.95 -5.43
CA SER A 32 4.99 10.42 -5.39
C SER A 32 3.87 11.03 -4.53
N TYR A 33 2.72 10.36 -4.44
CA TYR A 33 1.59 10.80 -3.63
C TYR A 33 1.88 10.70 -2.12
N PHE A 34 2.65 9.70 -1.68
CA PHE A 34 3.05 9.52 -0.27
C PHE A 34 3.96 10.63 0.24
N PHE A 35 4.78 11.20 -0.65
CA PHE A 35 5.70 12.28 -0.30
C PHE A 35 5.11 13.68 -0.51
N SER A 36 4.06 13.81 -1.32
CA SER A 36 3.41 15.09 -1.62
C SER A 36 2.19 15.40 -0.76
N GLN A 37 1.51 14.38 -0.26
CA GLN A 37 0.46 14.55 0.74
C GLN A 37 1.02 14.34 2.13
N ASN A 38 0.63 15.19 3.08
CA ASN A 38 0.79 14.95 4.51
C ASN A 38 -0.10 13.77 4.94
N ILE A 39 0.19 12.56 4.42
CA ILE A 39 -0.28 11.34 5.05
C ILE A 39 0.48 11.31 6.37
N PRO A 40 -0.19 11.35 7.53
CA PRO A 40 0.47 11.09 8.79
C PRO A 40 0.86 9.61 8.76
N ILE A 41 2.00 9.31 8.13
CA ILE A 41 2.73 8.10 8.39
C ILE A 41 3.12 8.29 9.84
N THR A 42 2.32 7.73 10.75
CA THR A 42 2.77 7.50 12.11
C THR A 42 4.03 6.69 11.94
N SER A 43 5.16 7.37 12.09
CA SER A 43 6.49 6.84 12.08
C SER A 43 6.65 5.96 13.32
N GLY A 44 5.92 4.86 13.38
CA GLY A 44 6.45 3.64 13.98
C GLY A 44 7.54 3.19 13.04
N ALA A 45 8.67 3.92 13.04
CA ALA A 45 9.80 3.65 12.19
C ALA A 45 10.20 2.20 12.44
N ILE A 46 9.97 1.34 11.45
CA ILE A 46 10.46 -0.04 11.51
C ILE A 46 11.95 0.08 11.73
N ASN A 47 12.42 -0.36 12.90
CA ASN A 47 13.83 -0.31 13.23
C ASN A 47 14.53 -1.44 12.45
N PRO A 48 15.33 -1.12 11.42
CA PRO A 48 15.89 -2.15 10.55
C PRO A 48 16.84 -3.09 11.30
N ILE A 49 17.48 -2.61 12.38
CA ILE A 49 18.36 -3.42 13.25
C ILE A 49 17.54 -4.46 14.00
N GLN A 50 16.41 -4.07 14.58
CA GLN A 50 15.54 -5.02 15.29
C GLN A 50 15.01 -6.09 14.34
N LEU A 51 14.58 -5.69 13.14
CA LEU A 51 14.08 -6.64 12.14
C LEU A 51 15.19 -7.58 11.63
N ALA A 52 16.40 -7.07 11.39
CA ALA A 52 17.55 -7.90 11.04
C ALA A 52 17.88 -8.94 12.13
N ASN A 53 17.84 -8.53 13.40
CA ASN A 53 18.05 -9.42 14.53
C ASN A 53 16.95 -10.48 14.67
N LEU A 54 15.70 -10.16 14.34
CA LEU A 54 14.61 -11.13 14.30
C LEU A 54 14.79 -12.17 13.20
N MET A 55 15.40 -11.79 12.06
CA MET A 55 15.70 -12.73 10.97
C MET A 55 16.95 -13.59 11.24
N LYS A 56 17.84 -13.17 12.16
CA LYS A 56 19.12 -13.86 12.43
C LYS A 56 19.00 -15.37 12.65
N PRO A 57 18.07 -15.88 13.50
CA PRO A 57 17.95 -17.32 13.72
C PRO A 57 17.59 -18.12 12.46
N ILE A 58 16.88 -17.52 11.51
CA ILE A 58 16.52 -18.14 10.23
C ILE A 58 17.79 -18.37 9.40
N PHE A 59 18.70 -17.39 9.43
CA PHE A 59 19.98 -17.49 8.72
C PHE A 59 20.93 -18.51 9.36
N ASP A 60 21.01 -18.52 10.70
CA ASP A 60 21.88 -19.45 11.42
C ASP A 60 21.46 -20.92 11.17
N ASN A 61 20.15 -21.19 11.10
CA ASN A 61 19.60 -22.53 10.87
C ASN A 61 19.65 -23.00 9.41
N ASN A 62 19.91 -22.09 8.46
CA ASN A 62 20.04 -22.41 7.03
C ASN A 62 21.50 -22.65 6.58
N THR A 63 22.42 -22.85 7.53
CA THR A 63 23.83 -23.13 7.23
C THR A 63 23.95 -24.45 6.44
N GLY A 64 24.34 -24.34 5.15
CA GLY A 64 24.50 -25.49 4.23
C GLY A 64 23.31 -25.79 3.32
N GLN A 65 22.21 -25.02 3.42
CA GLN A 65 21.05 -25.08 2.52
C GLN A 65 21.27 -24.20 1.27
N PRO A 66 20.45 -24.34 0.20
CA PRO A 66 20.39 -23.34 -0.88
C PRO A 66 20.13 -21.92 -0.33
N LYS A 67 20.34 -20.90 -1.18
CA LYS A 67 20.21 -19.48 -0.80
C LYS A 67 18.90 -19.24 -0.03
N THR A 68 18.97 -18.43 1.03
CA THR A 68 17.81 -17.96 1.77
C THR A 68 17.11 -16.89 0.95
N HIS A 69 15.82 -17.09 0.66
CA HIS A 69 15.00 -16.17 -0.10
C HIS A 69 14.16 -15.29 0.83
N ILE A 70 14.29 -13.98 0.69
CA ILE A 70 13.52 -12.97 1.45
C ILE A 70 12.68 -12.20 0.46
N TYR A 71 11.38 -12.08 0.70
CA TYR A 71 10.47 -11.31 -0.15
C TYR A 71 9.95 -10.10 0.63
N GLU A 72 10.13 -8.89 0.10
CA GLU A 72 9.33 -7.73 0.48
C GLU A 72 8.20 -7.56 -0.52
N MET A 73 6.96 -7.72 -0.06
CA MET A 73 5.75 -7.56 -0.85
C MET A 73 5.21 -6.14 -0.69
N GLY A 74 4.95 -5.47 -1.81
CA GLY A 74 4.51 -4.07 -1.80
C GLY A 74 5.62 -3.14 -1.31
N ALA A 75 6.84 -3.31 -1.83
CA ALA A 75 8.03 -2.61 -1.37
C ALA A 75 8.03 -1.10 -1.68
N GLY A 76 7.12 -0.61 -2.54
CA GLY A 76 7.06 0.78 -2.95
C GLY A 76 8.35 1.19 -3.67
N ILE A 77 9.16 2.06 -3.05
CA ILE A 77 10.49 2.45 -3.58
C ILE A 77 11.64 1.55 -3.11
N GLY A 78 11.39 0.55 -2.26
CA GLY A 78 12.40 -0.38 -1.76
C GLY A 78 13.32 0.18 -0.67
N LEU A 79 12.96 1.29 -0.02
CA LEU A 79 13.81 1.94 0.99
C LEU A 79 14.04 1.04 2.22
N LEU A 80 13.00 0.33 2.69
CA LEU A 80 13.12 -0.60 3.80
C LEU A 80 14.07 -1.75 3.46
N SER A 81 13.88 -2.40 2.30
CA SER A 81 14.82 -3.40 1.78
C SER A 81 16.27 -2.90 1.79
N LYS A 82 16.52 -1.70 1.27
CA LYS A 82 17.87 -1.11 1.25
C LYS A 82 18.44 -0.95 2.65
N GLN A 83 17.67 -0.41 3.59
CA GLN A 83 18.10 -0.21 4.98
C GLN A 83 18.41 -1.55 5.68
N LEU A 84 17.60 -2.58 5.43
CA LEU A 84 17.85 -3.91 5.97
C LEU A 84 19.11 -4.55 5.39
N LEU A 85 19.33 -4.41 4.08
CA LEU A 85 20.55 -4.89 3.42
C LEU A 85 21.80 -4.17 3.90
N ASP A 86 21.73 -2.86 4.17
CA ASP A 86 22.82 -2.09 4.78
C ASP A 86 23.16 -2.66 6.17
N VAL A 87 22.15 -2.86 7.02
CA VAL A 87 22.33 -3.43 8.37
C VAL A 87 22.88 -4.86 8.32
N ILE A 88 22.36 -5.71 7.43
CA ILE A 88 22.84 -7.09 7.27
C ILE A 88 24.29 -7.09 6.81
N GLN A 89 24.65 -6.23 5.86
CA GLN A 89 26.03 -6.12 5.40
C GLN A 89 26.98 -5.68 6.52
N GLU A 90 26.55 -4.76 7.38
CA GLU A 90 27.37 -4.25 8.49
C GLU A 90 27.49 -5.25 9.64
N GLN A 91 26.38 -5.87 10.05
CA GLN A 91 26.31 -6.64 11.30
C GLN A 91 26.37 -8.16 11.09
N LEU A 92 26.01 -8.64 9.90
CA LEU A 92 25.96 -10.06 9.55
C LEU A 92 26.64 -10.32 8.19
N PRO A 93 27.91 -9.91 7.98
CA PRO A 93 28.56 -10.01 6.67
C PRO A 93 28.65 -11.46 6.16
N GLN A 94 28.71 -12.45 7.05
CA GLN A 94 28.85 -13.87 6.72
C GLN A 94 27.64 -14.47 5.99
N ILE A 95 26.45 -13.86 6.09
CA ILE A 95 25.24 -14.37 5.44
C ILE A 95 24.95 -13.66 4.11
N LYS A 96 25.60 -12.54 3.81
CA LYS A 96 25.26 -11.68 2.66
C LYS A 96 25.23 -12.44 1.33
N ASP A 97 26.19 -13.32 1.10
CA ASP A 97 26.30 -14.07 -0.16
C ASP A 97 25.33 -15.25 -0.25
N GLN A 98 24.68 -15.59 0.87
CA GLN A 98 23.68 -16.65 0.98
C GLN A 98 22.25 -16.13 0.80
N LEU A 99 22.07 -14.82 0.57
CA LEU A 99 20.76 -14.20 0.44
C LEU A 99 20.39 -13.97 -1.03
N THR A 100 19.10 -14.19 -1.32
CA THR A 100 18.42 -13.57 -2.45
C THR A 100 17.27 -12.75 -1.90
N TRP A 101 17.25 -11.46 -2.21
CA TRP A 101 16.29 -10.49 -1.71
C TRP A 101 15.38 -10.04 -2.84
N HIS A 102 14.12 -10.41 -2.77
CA HIS A 102 13.09 -10.09 -3.75
C HIS A 102 12.36 -8.83 -3.28
N VAL A 103 12.55 -7.74 -4.02
CA VAL A 103 11.90 -6.45 -3.81
C VAL A 103 10.75 -6.37 -4.81
N THR A 104 9.53 -6.56 -4.33
CA THR A 104 8.39 -6.80 -5.21
C THR A 104 7.30 -5.75 -5.06
N ASP A 105 6.63 -5.44 -6.17
CA ASP A 105 5.44 -4.60 -6.19
C ASP A 105 4.45 -5.12 -7.24
N TYR A 106 3.20 -4.68 -7.20
CA TYR A 106 2.14 -5.23 -8.07
C TYR A 106 2.26 -4.76 -9.53
N THR A 107 2.83 -3.58 -9.75
CA THR A 107 2.85 -2.94 -11.10
C THR A 107 4.25 -2.88 -11.69
N GLU A 108 4.35 -3.14 -12.99
CA GLU A 108 5.60 -3.02 -13.75
C GLU A 108 6.13 -1.59 -13.75
N GLU A 109 5.24 -0.59 -13.73
CA GLU A 109 5.60 0.81 -13.66
C GLU A 109 6.38 1.14 -12.38
N LEU A 110 5.95 0.63 -11.23
CA LEU A 110 6.66 0.82 -9.96
C LEU A 110 8.00 0.07 -9.95
N VAL A 111 8.05 -1.12 -10.53
CA VAL A 111 9.30 -1.91 -10.68
C VAL A 111 10.32 -1.17 -11.55
N GLN A 112 9.89 -0.62 -12.68
CA GLN A 112 10.74 0.21 -13.54
C GLN A 112 11.21 1.49 -12.81
N ALA A 113 10.32 2.12 -12.05
CA ALA A 113 10.67 3.27 -11.22
C ALA A 113 11.77 2.89 -10.21
N MET A 114 11.63 1.76 -9.50
CA MET A 114 12.65 1.26 -8.58
C MET A 114 14.01 1.02 -9.26
N HIS A 115 14.02 0.39 -10.45
CA HIS A 115 15.24 0.21 -11.23
C HIS A 115 15.95 1.52 -11.57
N SER A 116 15.18 2.58 -11.87
CA SER A 116 15.71 3.89 -12.26
C SER A 116 16.43 4.62 -11.12
N THR A 117 16.04 4.36 -9.86
CA THR A 117 16.59 5.04 -8.68
C THR A 117 18.05 4.68 -8.37
N GLN A 118 18.56 3.58 -8.94
CA GLN A 118 19.86 2.98 -8.59
C GLN A 118 20.03 2.63 -7.10
N LEU A 119 18.95 2.55 -6.32
CA LEU A 119 18.98 2.34 -4.86
C LEU A 119 19.77 1.07 -4.46
N PHE A 120 19.67 0.02 -5.28
CA PHE A 120 20.31 -1.29 -5.05
C PHE A 120 21.60 -1.52 -5.85
N LYS A 121 22.26 -0.46 -6.32
CA LYS A 121 23.49 -0.59 -7.15
C LYS A 121 24.59 -1.42 -6.49
N SER A 122 24.75 -1.33 -5.17
CA SER A 122 25.72 -2.10 -4.37
C SER A 122 25.30 -3.55 -4.10
N TYR A 123 24.04 -3.90 -4.40
CA TYR A 123 23.40 -5.17 -4.06
C TYR A 123 22.91 -5.95 -5.29
N LYS A 124 23.38 -5.63 -6.50
CA LYS A 124 22.89 -6.23 -7.77
C LYS A 124 22.92 -7.77 -7.84
N LYS A 125 23.79 -8.43 -7.07
CA LYS A 125 23.87 -9.90 -7.02
C LYS A 125 22.94 -10.54 -5.99
N THR A 126 22.46 -9.73 -5.05
CA THR A 126 21.64 -10.14 -3.91
C THR A 126 20.17 -9.77 -4.17
N VAL A 127 19.93 -8.62 -4.81
CA VAL A 127 18.58 -8.07 -5.01
C VAL A 127 18.03 -8.43 -6.38
N GLN A 128 16.80 -8.92 -6.37
CA GLN A 128 15.93 -9.07 -7.54
C GLN A 128 14.76 -8.11 -7.35
N ILE A 129 14.49 -7.28 -8.37
CA ILE A 129 13.35 -6.37 -8.38
C ILE A 129 12.40 -6.91 -9.44
N GLU A 130 11.17 -7.19 -9.08
CA GLU A 130 10.22 -7.86 -9.97
C GLU A 130 8.77 -7.49 -9.64
N ALA A 131 7.92 -7.53 -10.66
CA ALA A 131 6.49 -7.41 -10.45
C ALA A 131 5.96 -8.73 -9.89
N LEU A 132 5.10 -8.64 -8.88
CA LEU A 132 4.54 -9.81 -8.21
C LEU A 132 3.05 -9.62 -7.96
N ASP A 133 2.26 -10.51 -8.54
CA ASP A 133 0.87 -10.69 -8.13
C ASP A 133 0.82 -11.68 -6.96
N MET A 134 0.55 -11.15 -5.76
CA MET A 134 0.42 -11.96 -4.55
C MET A 134 -0.74 -12.95 -4.62
N ALA A 135 -1.81 -12.66 -5.37
CA ALA A 135 -2.98 -13.53 -5.45
C ALA A 135 -2.69 -14.82 -6.22
N SER A 136 -1.72 -14.77 -7.14
CA SER A 136 -1.29 -15.90 -7.96
C SER A 136 0.14 -16.35 -7.67
N PHE A 137 0.74 -15.86 -6.57
CA PHE A 137 2.12 -16.11 -6.24
C PHE A 137 2.41 -17.61 -6.04
N GLN A 138 3.35 -18.13 -6.82
CA GLN A 138 3.85 -19.48 -6.72
C GLN A 138 5.38 -19.46 -6.70
N CYS A 139 5.98 -20.21 -5.78
CA CYS A 139 7.43 -20.35 -5.71
C CYS A 139 7.86 -21.67 -6.33
N SER A 140 8.96 -21.62 -7.08
CA SER A 140 9.71 -22.85 -7.38
C SER A 140 10.20 -23.47 -6.06
N PRO A 141 10.32 -24.81 -5.95
CA PRO A 141 10.78 -25.47 -4.72
C PRO A 141 12.12 -24.92 -4.18
N ASN A 142 13.01 -24.48 -5.08
CA ASN A 142 14.32 -23.93 -4.75
C ASN A 142 14.32 -22.41 -4.48
N GLN A 143 13.16 -21.76 -4.52
CA GLN A 143 12.98 -20.32 -4.29
C GLN A 143 11.92 -20.04 -3.21
N SER A 144 11.60 -21.06 -2.41
CA SER A 144 10.61 -20.92 -1.34
C SER A 144 11.04 -19.83 -0.37
N PRO A 145 10.15 -18.87 -0.03
CA PRO A 145 10.47 -17.79 0.88
C PRO A 145 10.81 -18.34 2.26
N SER A 146 11.94 -17.92 2.80
CA SER A 146 12.27 -18.12 4.22
C SER A 146 11.71 -16.98 5.07
N VAL A 147 11.60 -15.78 4.49
CA VAL A 147 11.02 -14.59 5.14
C VAL A 147 10.13 -13.87 4.12
N VAL A 148 8.95 -13.44 4.58
CA VAL A 148 8.07 -12.54 3.84
C VAL A 148 7.82 -11.30 4.69
N ILE A 149 8.11 -10.13 4.13
CA ILE A 149 7.93 -8.81 4.73
C ILE A 149 6.74 -8.16 4.03
N MET A 150 5.71 -7.82 4.80
CA MET A 150 4.47 -7.17 4.35
C MET A 150 4.27 -5.86 5.11
N SER A 151 5.19 -4.90 4.91
CA SER A 151 5.15 -3.63 5.63
C SER A 151 4.00 -2.77 5.10
N TYR A 152 3.07 -2.39 5.99
CA TYR A 152 1.88 -1.59 5.66
C TYR A 152 0.96 -2.18 4.57
N LEU A 153 1.13 -3.48 4.26
CA LEU A 153 0.35 -4.14 3.22
C LEU A 153 -0.90 -4.79 3.81
N ALA A 154 -0.80 -5.46 4.94
CA ALA A 154 -1.92 -6.17 5.56
C ALA A 154 -3.06 -5.23 6.01
N ASP A 155 -2.70 -4.05 6.52
CA ASP A 155 -3.62 -2.98 6.91
C ASP A 155 -4.14 -2.16 5.72
N SER A 156 -3.54 -2.30 4.53
CA SER A 156 -4.05 -1.69 3.29
C SER A 156 -5.21 -2.47 2.66
N PHE A 157 -5.40 -3.74 3.04
CA PHE A 157 -6.47 -4.55 2.47
C PHE A 157 -7.86 -4.00 2.80
N PRO A 158 -8.84 -4.14 1.89
CA PRO A 158 -10.23 -3.79 2.17
C PRO A 158 -10.75 -4.56 3.39
N ALA A 159 -11.10 -3.82 4.45
CA ALA A 159 -11.67 -4.38 5.65
C ALA A 159 -13.21 -4.31 5.63
N ARG A 160 -13.85 -5.38 6.10
CA ARG A 160 -15.29 -5.43 6.41
C ARG A 160 -15.46 -5.37 7.93
N HIS A 161 -16.46 -4.64 8.39
CA HIS A 161 -16.75 -4.52 9.83
C HIS A 161 -18.08 -5.21 10.12
N ILE A 162 -18.02 -6.25 10.95
CA ILE A 162 -19.17 -7.10 11.27
C ILE A 162 -19.50 -6.96 12.76
N GLU A 163 -20.78 -6.78 13.09
CA GLU A 163 -21.31 -6.78 14.45
C GLU A 163 -22.25 -7.98 14.62
N VAL A 164 -22.14 -8.69 15.75
CA VAL A 164 -23.10 -9.73 16.12
C VAL A 164 -23.96 -9.22 17.28
N LYS A 165 -25.27 -9.12 17.06
CA LYS A 165 -26.23 -8.62 18.06
C LYS A 165 -27.45 -9.52 18.12
N ASN A 166 -27.77 -10.02 19.31
CA ASN A 166 -28.89 -10.94 19.55
C ASN A 166 -28.87 -12.20 18.65
N GLY A 167 -27.69 -12.71 18.30
CA GLY A 167 -27.52 -13.86 17.42
C GLY A 167 -27.60 -13.55 15.92
N GLU A 168 -27.83 -12.30 15.54
CA GLU A 168 -27.85 -11.85 14.15
C GLU A 168 -26.54 -11.16 13.76
N ILE A 169 -26.15 -11.31 12.50
CA ILE A 169 -24.92 -10.77 11.93
C ILE A 169 -25.27 -9.53 11.10
N TYR A 170 -24.64 -8.40 11.44
CA TYR A 170 -24.81 -7.12 10.77
C TYR A 170 -23.48 -6.66 10.20
N GLU A 171 -23.50 -6.02 9.03
CA GLU A 171 -22.33 -5.32 8.49
C GLU A 171 -22.50 -3.82 8.64
N TYR A 172 -21.47 -3.14 9.16
CA TYR A 172 -21.48 -1.69 9.24
C TYR A 172 -21.45 -1.08 7.84
N GLN A 173 -22.42 -0.18 7.61
CA GLN A 173 -22.49 0.61 6.39
C GLN A 173 -22.17 2.08 6.68
N VAL A 174 -21.61 2.75 5.68
CA VAL A 174 -21.26 4.17 5.74
C VAL A 174 -22.03 4.94 4.66
N GLN A 175 -22.49 6.14 5.00
CA GLN A 175 -23.11 7.08 4.07
C GLN A 175 -22.17 8.27 3.88
N SER A 176 -21.93 8.66 2.62
CA SER A 176 -21.13 9.85 2.32
C SER A 176 -22.05 11.04 2.07
N SER A 177 -21.79 12.17 2.74
CA SER A 177 -22.57 13.40 2.57
C SER A 177 -21.67 14.63 2.51
N LEU A 178 -22.19 15.70 1.90
CA LEU A 178 -21.56 17.00 1.79
C LEU A 178 -22.41 18.04 2.51
N LYS A 179 -21.78 19.02 3.16
CA LYS A 179 -22.52 20.17 3.69
C LYS A 179 -23.06 21.00 2.53
N SER A 180 -24.31 21.41 2.59
CA SER A 180 -24.97 22.21 1.55
C SER A 180 -24.29 23.56 1.27
N ASN A 181 -23.55 24.09 2.25
CA ASN A 181 -22.81 25.34 2.13
C ASN A 181 -21.30 25.13 1.85
N GLU A 182 -20.86 23.89 1.60
CA GLU A 182 -19.47 23.61 1.24
C GLU A 182 -19.14 24.25 -0.11
N LYS A 183 -17.96 24.86 -0.21
CA LYS A 183 -17.44 25.46 -1.45
C LYS A 183 -16.11 24.82 -1.77
N ILE A 184 -16.02 24.20 -2.93
CA ILE A 184 -14.76 23.66 -3.46
C ILE A 184 -14.34 24.56 -4.62
N VAL A 185 -13.07 24.96 -4.65
CA VAL A 185 -12.51 25.72 -5.77
C VAL A 185 -11.88 24.72 -6.73
N ASP A 186 -12.41 24.63 -7.95
CA ASP A 186 -11.85 23.85 -9.04
C ASP A 186 -10.71 24.63 -9.69
N THR A 187 -9.48 24.22 -9.38
CA THR A 187 -8.26 24.83 -9.93
C THR A 187 -7.77 24.14 -11.19
N SER A 188 -8.54 23.19 -11.76
CA SER A 188 -8.18 22.53 -13.02
C SER A 188 -8.54 23.34 -14.27
N VAL A 189 -9.35 24.40 -14.11
CA VAL A 189 -9.80 25.31 -15.17
C VAL A 189 -9.35 26.75 -14.89
N PHE A 190 -9.23 27.56 -15.95
CA PHE A 190 -8.88 28.98 -15.83
C PHE A 190 -9.94 29.88 -16.48
N PRO A 191 -10.52 30.86 -15.75
CA PRO A 191 -10.27 31.14 -14.33
C PRO A 191 -10.80 30.01 -13.42
N PRO A 192 -10.23 29.83 -12.20
CA PRO A 192 -10.74 28.84 -11.26
C PRO A 192 -12.23 29.05 -10.96
N GLU A 193 -12.96 27.95 -10.87
CA GLU A 193 -14.42 27.96 -10.66
C GLU A 193 -14.79 27.52 -9.25
N ILE A 194 -15.86 28.09 -8.68
CA ILE A 194 -16.41 27.59 -7.41
C ILE A 194 -17.46 26.53 -7.72
N LEU A 195 -17.19 25.30 -7.32
CA LEU A 195 -18.15 24.21 -7.38
C LEU A 195 -19.11 24.29 -6.20
N THR A 196 -20.41 24.32 -6.53
CA THR A 196 -21.48 24.17 -5.55
C THR A 196 -21.64 22.70 -5.17
N ALA A 197 -22.34 22.45 -4.05
CA ALA A 197 -22.62 21.09 -3.61
C ALA A 197 -23.38 20.27 -4.68
N ASP A 198 -24.29 20.89 -5.43
CA ASP A 198 -25.02 20.21 -6.53
C ASP A 198 -24.10 19.84 -7.69
N HIS A 199 -23.16 20.72 -8.06
CA HIS A 199 -22.17 20.41 -9.10
C HIS A 199 -21.27 19.25 -8.67
N ILE A 200 -20.86 19.19 -7.40
CA ILE A 200 -20.05 18.09 -6.86
C ILE A 200 -20.83 16.78 -6.91
N ILE A 201 -22.10 16.78 -6.50
CA ILE A 201 -22.98 15.60 -6.56
C ILE A 201 -23.10 15.09 -8.00
N GLN A 202 -23.31 15.99 -8.96
CA GLN A 202 -23.43 15.63 -10.37
C GLN A 202 -22.12 15.03 -10.89
N LYS A 203 -20.96 15.64 -10.63
CA LYS A 203 -19.65 15.12 -11.01
C LYS A 203 -19.40 13.72 -10.43
N VAL A 204 -19.67 13.52 -9.14
CA VAL A 204 -19.53 12.21 -8.50
C VAL A 204 -20.46 11.17 -9.12
N LYS A 205 -21.71 11.51 -9.42
CA LYS A 205 -22.68 10.57 -10.02
C LYS A 205 -22.39 10.26 -11.49
N SER A 206 -21.82 11.19 -12.25
CA SER A 206 -21.49 10.97 -13.67
C SER A 206 -20.29 10.05 -13.86
N GLU A 207 -19.39 10.03 -12.89
CA GLU A 207 -18.19 9.21 -12.91
C GLU A 207 -18.51 7.71 -12.76
N ALA A 208 -18.05 6.91 -13.74
CA ALA A 208 -18.34 5.48 -13.81
C ALA A 208 -17.90 4.72 -12.55
N LEU A 209 -16.81 5.17 -11.92
CA LEU A 209 -16.26 4.62 -10.68
C LEU A 209 -17.22 4.71 -9.48
N PHE A 210 -18.17 5.64 -9.46
CA PHE A 210 -19.09 5.82 -8.34
C PHE A 210 -20.50 5.29 -8.60
N LYS A 211 -20.75 4.73 -9.79
CA LYS A 211 -21.98 3.99 -10.04
C LYS A 211 -21.98 2.73 -9.16
N THR A 212 -22.82 2.73 -8.13
CA THR A 212 -23.15 1.49 -7.40
C THR A 212 -23.96 0.62 -8.35
N THR A 213 -23.48 -0.58 -8.65
CA THR A 213 -24.34 -1.66 -9.16
C THR A 213 -25.42 -1.88 -8.12
N ALA A 214 -26.64 -1.50 -8.47
CA ALA A 214 -27.84 -1.75 -7.67
C ALA A 214 -28.20 -3.24 -7.70
#